data_AF-A0A8T7B9I2-F1
#
_entry.id   AF-A0A8T7B9I2-F1
#
_cell.length_a   1.000
_cell.length_b   1.000
_cell.length_c   1.000
_cell.angle_alpha   90.00
_cell.angle_beta   90.00
_cell.angle_gamma   90.00
#
_symmetry.space_group_name_H-M   'P 1'
#
loop_
_entity.id
_entity.type
_entity.pdbx_description
1 polymer ?
#
loop_
_entity_poly.entity_id
_entity_poly.type
_entity_poly.pdbx_seq_one_letter_code
_entity_poly.pdbx_strand_id
1 'polypeptide(L)'
;MFKQIFRLTFVTLVWKQYKGAIVSTLLLFAYMYIVNALHEDYLAYANLEQQATIGQSFAIKWAALLAGVLIYLVYNFFLRRPRNKAPRIASKGDQTDEANDPFAEIRRRKTLRSRADMIVDPTDDNGK
;
A
#
# COMPACT_ATOMS: atom_id res chain seq x y z
N MET A 1 31.99 13.13 -8.27
CA MET A 1 31.50 11.73 -8.34
C MET A 1 30.42 11.44 -7.28
N PHE A 2 30.64 11.73 -5.99
CA PHE A 2 29.63 11.51 -4.92
C PHE A 2 28.27 12.19 -5.17
N LYS A 3 28.26 13.42 -5.70
CA LYS A 3 27.01 14.14 -6.08
C LYS A 3 26.18 13.45 -7.17
N GLN A 4 26.80 12.72 -8.09
CA GLN A 4 26.10 12.01 -9.17
C GLN A 4 25.50 10.70 -8.68
N ILE A 5 26.22 9.96 -7.84
CA ILE A 5 25.74 8.73 -7.21
C ILE A 5 24.53 9.03 -6.33
N PHE A 6 24.57 10.13 -5.56
CA PHE A 6 23.45 10.57 -4.72
C PHE A 6 22.20 10.92 -5.53
N ARG A 7 22.35 11.54 -6.72
CA ARG A 7 21.22 11.82 -7.62
C ARG A 7 20.61 10.52 -8.15
N LEU A 8 21.42 9.54 -8.55
CA LEU A 8 20.92 8.25 -9.06
C LEU A 8 20.21 7.44 -7.97
N THR A 9 20.73 7.40 -6.74
CA THR A 9 20.02 6.76 -5.62
C THR A 9 18.74 7.49 -5.24
N PHE A 10 18.72 8.82 -5.28
CA PHE A 10 17.50 9.60 -5.02
C PHE A 10 16.44 9.35 -6.09
N VAL A 11 16.80 9.37 -7.38
CA VAL A 11 15.88 9.09 -8.49
C VAL A 11 15.31 7.67 -8.37
N THR A 12 16.13 6.69 -8.07
CA THR A 12 15.67 5.30 -7.90
C THR A 12 14.80 5.10 -6.66
N LEU A 13 15.09 5.78 -5.55
CA LEU A 13 14.23 5.80 -4.35
C LEU A 13 12.88 6.46 -4.63
N VAL A 14 12.90 7.64 -5.23
CA VAL A 14 11.69 8.38 -5.62
C VAL A 14 10.87 7.54 -6.59
N TRP A 15 11.50 6.92 -7.58
CA TRP A 15 10.82 6.03 -8.52
C TRP A 15 10.22 4.82 -7.79
N LYS A 16 10.96 4.13 -6.93
CA LYS A 16 10.48 2.95 -6.21
C LYS A 16 9.28 3.25 -5.32
N GLN A 17 9.26 4.40 -4.66
CA GLN A 17 8.22 4.80 -3.72
C GLN A 17 7.03 5.47 -4.42
N TYR A 18 7.27 6.32 -5.41
CA TYR A 18 6.25 7.19 -6.02
C TYR A 18 5.84 6.78 -7.44
N LYS A 19 6.40 5.71 -8.04
CA LYS A 19 6.10 5.31 -9.44
C LYS A 19 4.61 5.33 -9.77
N GLY A 20 3.75 4.76 -8.93
CA GLY A 20 2.32 4.72 -9.26
C GLY A 20 1.63 6.08 -9.11
N ALA A 21 2.15 6.99 -8.26
CA ALA A 21 1.61 8.36 -8.19
C ALA A 21 2.03 9.12 -9.46
N ILE A 22 3.31 9.04 -9.83
CA ILE A 22 3.88 9.64 -11.03
C ILE A 22 3.15 9.14 -12.29
N VAL A 23 2.95 7.83 -12.42
CA VAL A 23 2.24 7.26 -13.59
C VAL A 23 0.78 7.72 -13.60
N SER A 24 0.09 7.72 -12.46
CA SER A 24 -1.30 8.17 -12.40
C SER A 24 -1.48 9.65 -12.75
N THR A 25 -0.55 10.52 -12.34
CA THR A 25 -0.60 11.95 -12.68
C THR A 25 -0.22 12.20 -14.14
N LEU A 26 0.76 11.46 -14.66
CA LEU A 26 1.10 11.51 -16.10
C LEU A 26 -0.10 11.06 -16.95
N LEU A 27 -0.79 10.00 -16.54
CA LEU A 27 -1.97 9.50 -17.23
C LEU A 27 -3.12 10.52 -17.17
N LEU A 28 -3.31 11.20 -16.03
CA LEU A 28 -4.28 12.29 -15.90
C LEU A 28 -3.95 13.44 -16.86
N PHE A 29 -2.68 13.85 -16.95
CA PHE A 29 -2.27 14.88 -17.90
C PHE A 29 -2.49 14.46 -19.36
N ALA A 30 -2.15 13.22 -19.71
CA ALA A 30 -2.41 12.66 -21.04
C ALA A 30 -3.91 12.66 -21.35
N TYR A 31 -4.76 12.27 -20.40
CA TYR A 31 -6.20 12.33 -20.53
C TYR A 31 -6.71 13.76 -20.77
N MET A 32 -6.27 14.72 -19.95
CA MET A 32 -6.67 16.12 -20.10
C MET A 32 -6.25 16.69 -21.46
N TYR A 33 -5.06 16.32 -21.93
CA TYR A 33 -4.58 16.71 -23.25
C TYR A 33 -5.48 16.16 -24.36
N ILE A 34 -5.83 14.87 -24.32
CA ILE A 34 -6.71 14.24 -25.31
C ILE A 34 -8.11 14.89 -25.32
N VAL A 35 -8.69 15.15 -24.14
CA VAL A 35 -10.00 15.83 -24.04
C VAL A 35 -9.93 17.23 -24.65
N ASN A 36 -8.84 17.97 -24.43
CA ASN A 36 -8.69 19.28 -25.03
C ASN A 36 -8.53 19.21 -26.55
N ALA A 37 -7.72 18.29 -27.06
CA ALA A 37 -7.53 18.07 -28.49
C ALA A 37 -8.85 17.71 -29.20
N LEU A 38 -9.62 16.77 -28.63
CA LEU A 38 -10.95 16.40 -29.14
C LEU A 38 -11.93 17.58 -29.16
N HIS A 39 -11.86 18.45 -28.16
CA HIS A 39 -12.72 19.63 -28.12
C HIS A 39 -12.33 20.66 -29.19
N GLU A 40 -11.03 20.87 -29.44
CA GLU A 40 -10.59 21.76 -30.51
C GLU A 40 -10.99 21.25 -31.89
N ASP A 41 -10.88 19.93 -32.14
CA ASP A 41 -11.39 19.30 -33.36
C ASP A 41 -12.91 19.52 -33.51
N TYR A 42 -13.66 19.36 -32.43
CA TYR A 42 -15.10 19.63 -32.44
C TYR A 42 -15.41 21.10 -32.74
N LEU A 43 -14.64 22.04 -32.17
CA LEU A 43 -14.82 23.46 -32.47
C LEU A 43 -14.52 23.77 -33.94
N ALA A 44 -13.48 23.18 -34.51
CA ALA A 44 -13.17 23.32 -35.93
C ALA A 44 -14.33 22.79 -36.81
N TYR A 45 -14.89 21.63 -36.48
CA TYR A 45 -16.07 21.08 -37.13
C TYR A 45 -17.29 22.00 -36.98
N ALA A 46 -17.57 22.46 -35.76
CA ALA A 46 -18.71 23.32 -35.44
C ALA A 46 -18.66 24.68 -36.14
N ASN A 47 -17.45 25.22 -36.41
CA ASN A 47 -17.30 26.47 -37.17
C ASN A 47 -17.68 26.31 -38.66
N LEU A 48 -17.62 25.09 -39.19
CA LEU A 48 -18.04 24.80 -40.57
C LEU A 48 -19.56 24.60 -40.67
N GLU A 49 -20.23 24.27 -39.56
CA GLU A 49 -21.65 23.96 -39.53
C GLU A 49 -22.46 25.06 -38.83
N GLN A 50 -23.32 25.74 -39.59
CA GLN A 50 -23.99 26.98 -39.16
C GLN A 50 -25.06 26.79 -38.06
N GLN A 51 -25.39 25.54 -37.69
CA GLN A 51 -26.36 25.18 -36.64
C GLN A 51 -25.73 24.42 -35.47
N ALA A 52 -24.40 24.43 -35.33
CA ALA A 52 -23.73 23.67 -34.29
C ALA A 52 -24.02 24.20 -32.87
N THR A 53 -24.37 23.28 -31.94
CA THR A 53 -24.66 23.58 -30.54
C THR A 53 -23.39 23.72 -29.69
N ILE A 54 -22.62 24.78 -29.93
CA ILE A 54 -21.34 25.07 -29.27
C ILE A 54 -21.45 25.04 -27.72
N GLY A 55 -22.56 25.51 -27.14
CA GLY A 55 -22.73 25.55 -25.68
C GLY A 55 -22.75 24.16 -25.01
N GLN A 56 -23.29 23.14 -25.67
CA GLN A 56 -23.38 21.79 -25.11
C GLN A 56 -22.02 21.09 -25.08
N SER A 57 -21.16 21.37 -26.05
CA SER A 57 -19.81 20.77 -26.09
C SER A 57 -18.92 21.27 -24.96
N PHE A 58 -19.11 22.51 -24.50
CA PHE A 58 -18.45 23.02 -23.30
C PHE A 58 -18.90 22.27 -22.04
N ALA A 59 -20.20 22.02 -21.88
CA ALA A 59 -20.71 21.25 -20.75
C ALA A 59 -20.13 19.82 -20.74
N ILE A 60 -20.06 19.17 -21.90
CA ILE A 60 -19.46 17.84 -22.07
C ILE A 60 -17.96 17.87 -21.74
N LYS A 61 -17.23 18.90 -22.18
CA LYS A 61 -15.79 19.08 -21.86
C LYS A 61 -15.56 19.14 -20.36
N TRP A 62 -16.33 19.97 -19.65
CA TRP A 62 -16.22 20.10 -18.20
C TRP A 62 -16.61 18.81 -17.47
N ALA A 63 -17.67 18.13 -17.92
CA ALA A 63 -18.07 16.84 -17.38
C ALA A 63 -16.98 15.77 -17.56
N ALA A 64 -16.35 15.71 -18.74
CA ALA A 64 -15.23 14.81 -19.01
C ALA A 64 -14.03 15.12 -18.10
N LEU A 65 -13.63 16.39 -17.98
CA LEU A 65 -12.54 16.79 -17.08
C LEU A 65 -12.83 16.40 -15.62
N LEU A 66 -14.04 16.67 -15.13
CA LEU A 66 -14.46 16.27 -13.78
C LEU A 66 -14.41 14.75 -13.60
N ALA A 67 -14.88 13.99 -14.58
CA ALA A 67 -14.84 12.53 -14.55
C ALA A 67 -13.40 12.01 -14.46
N GLY A 68 -12.47 12.56 -15.25
CA GLY A 68 -11.05 12.19 -15.18
C GLY A 68 -10.43 12.44 -13.81
N VAL A 69 -10.71 13.60 -13.21
CA VAL A 69 -10.23 13.94 -11.85
C VAL A 69 -10.85 13.00 -10.80
N LEU A 70 -12.14 12.70 -10.90
CA LEU A 70 -12.80 11.77 -9.97
C LEU A 70 -12.22 10.36 -10.07
N ILE A 71 -11.99 9.85 -11.28
CA ILE A 71 -11.35 8.55 -11.50
C ILE A 71 -9.95 8.54 -10.87
N TYR A 72 -9.17 9.61 -11.07
CA TYR A 72 -7.85 9.76 -10.46
C TYR A 72 -7.90 9.73 -8.93
N LEU A 73 -8.82 10.48 -8.32
CA LEU A 73 -8.99 10.52 -6.87
C LEU A 73 -9.42 9.17 -6.31
N VAL A 74 -10.39 8.50 -6.95
CA VAL A 74 -10.84 7.17 -6.52
C VAL A 74 -9.70 6.15 -6.62
N TYR A 75 -8.98 6.12 -7.73
CA TYR A 75 -7.84 5.23 -7.92
C TYR A 75 -6.73 5.50 -6.89
N ASN A 76 -6.37 6.76 -6.67
CA ASN A 76 -5.26 7.11 -5.80
C ASN A 76 -5.59 7.01 -4.30
N PHE A 77 -6.84 7.27 -3.91
CA PHE A 77 -7.25 7.28 -2.50
C PHE A 77 -7.80 5.92 -2.03
N PHE A 78 -8.65 5.26 -2.83
CA PHE A 78 -9.31 4.02 -2.41
C PHE A 78 -8.54 2.76 -2.80
N LEU A 79 -7.95 2.70 -3.99
CA LEU A 79 -7.31 1.48 -4.50
C LEU A 79 -5.84 1.35 -4.05
N ARG A 80 -5.23 2.42 -3.55
CA ARG A 80 -3.85 2.43 -3.06
C ARG A 80 -3.76 2.38 -1.54
N ARG A 81 -4.80 1.90 -0.85
CA ARG A 81 -4.68 1.55 0.58
C ARG A 81 -3.44 0.67 0.74
N PRO A 82 -2.49 1.04 1.61
CA PRO A 82 -1.34 0.19 1.85
C PRO A 82 -1.90 -1.16 2.26
N ARG A 83 -1.53 -2.20 1.51
CA ARG A 83 -1.74 -3.57 1.96
C ARG A 83 -0.89 -3.67 3.21
N ASN A 84 -1.48 -3.37 4.36
CA ASN A 84 -0.96 -3.69 5.67
C ASN A 84 -0.85 -5.20 5.65
N LYS A 85 0.28 -5.69 5.14
CA LYS A 85 0.71 -7.05 5.37
C LYS A 85 1.01 -7.05 6.86
N ALA A 86 -0.03 -7.23 7.66
CA ALA A 86 0.15 -7.75 9.01
C ALA A 86 1.11 -8.93 8.82
N PRO A 87 2.24 -8.96 9.54
CA PRO A 87 3.15 -10.08 9.42
C PRO A 87 2.32 -11.31 9.73
N ARG A 88 2.12 -12.16 8.70
CA ARG A 88 1.63 -13.51 8.93
C ARG A 88 2.75 -14.16 9.72
N ILE A 89 2.67 -14.08 11.05
CA ILE A 89 3.40 -14.99 11.92
C ILE A 89 2.90 -16.35 11.47
N ALA A 90 3.69 -17.01 10.64
CA ALA A 90 3.42 -18.37 10.24
C ALA A 90 3.46 -19.17 11.54
N SER A 91 2.29 -19.57 12.03
CA SER A 91 2.16 -20.64 13.00
C SER A 91 2.56 -21.94 12.28
N LYS A 92 3.83 -22.05 11.93
CA LYS A 92 4.45 -23.33 11.65
C LYS A 92 4.68 -23.91 13.03
N GLY A 93 3.72 -24.72 13.48
CA GLY A 93 3.85 -25.50 14.70
C GLY A 93 5.18 -26.23 14.62
N ASP A 94 6.08 -25.85 15.50
CA ASP A 94 7.39 -26.44 15.68
C ASP A 94 7.16 -27.80 16.33
N GLN A 95 7.08 -28.84 15.52
CA GLN A 95 7.12 -30.25 15.95
C GLN A 95 8.52 -30.83 15.76
N THR A 96 9.54 -29.99 15.69
CA THR A 96 10.94 -30.40 15.63
C THR A 96 11.63 -29.86 16.88
N ASP A 97 12.09 -30.79 17.69
CA ASP A 97 13.04 -30.58 18.80
C ASP A 97 12.48 -30.36 20.21
N GLU A 98 11.28 -30.85 20.55
CA GLU A 98 10.91 -31.04 21.98
C GLU A 98 11.92 -31.93 22.73
N ALA A 99 12.59 -32.85 22.03
CA ALA A 99 13.59 -33.75 22.62
C ALA A 99 14.93 -33.06 22.95
N ASN A 100 15.20 -31.87 22.39
CA ASN A 100 16.46 -31.15 22.58
C ASN A 100 16.25 -29.73 23.11
N ASP A 101 15.02 -29.42 23.54
CA ASP A 101 14.67 -28.12 24.10
C ASP A 101 14.99 -28.08 25.60
N PRO A 102 16.01 -27.30 26.02
CA PRO A 102 16.41 -27.21 27.42
C PRO A 102 15.32 -26.60 28.33
N PHE A 103 14.25 -26.06 27.75
CA PHE A 103 13.12 -25.46 28.48
C PHE A 103 11.79 -26.21 28.28
N ALA A 104 11.76 -27.36 27.60
CA ALA A 104 10.54 -28.16 27.43
C ALA A 104 9.90 -28.53 28.79
N GLU A 105 10.75 -28.93 29.73
CA GLU A 105 10.37 -29.30 31.10
C GLU A 105 9.67 -28.15 31.85
N ILE A 106 10.08 -26.90 31.59
CA ILE A 106 9.52 -25.71 32.25
C ILE A 106 8.17 -25.34 31.63
N ARG A 107 8.02 -25.48 30.31
CA ARG A 107 6.75 -25.17 29.62
C ARG A 107 5.63 -26.16 29.96
N ARG A 108 5.97 -27.40 30.31
CA ARG A 108 4.99 -28.43 30.69
C ARG A 108 4.46 -28.28 32.13
N ARG A 109 5.09 -27.44 32.97
CA ARG A 109 4.68 -27.27 34.38
C ARG A 109 3.47 -26.34 34.48
N LYS A 110 2.45 -26.79 35.23
CA LYS A 110 1.21 -26.04 35.50
C LYS A 110 1.47 -24.72 36.26
N THR A 111 2.47 -24.70 37.13
CA THR A 111 2.88 -23.54 37.92
C THR A 111 4.39 -23.51 38.06
N LEU A 112 5.00 -22.34 37.87
CA LEU A 112 6.43 -22.14 38.11
C LEU A 112 6.63 -21.82 39.59
N ARG A 113 7.34 -22.70 40.32
CA ARG A 113 7.67 -22.45 41.73
C ARG A 113 8.94 -21.60 41.82
N SER A 114 8.90 -20.57 42.66
CA SER A 114 10.10 -19.79 42.97
C SER A 114 11.03 -20.58 43.89
N ARG A 115 12.32 -20.23 43.91
CA ARG A 115 13.29 -20.83 44.86
C ARG A 115 12.89 -20.60 46.32
N ALA A 116 12.20 -19.50 46.61
CA ALA A 116 11.67 -19.24 47.96
C ALA A 116 10.56 -20.23 48.33
N ASP A 117 9.70 -20.59 47.37
CA ASP A 117 8.59 -21.52 47.58
C ASP A 117 9.04 -22.97 47.80
N MET A 118 10.28 -23.31 47.44
CA MET A 118 10.88 -24.63 47.72
C MET A 118 11.39 -24.74 49.16
N ILE A 119 11.77 -23.62 49.80
CA ILE A 119 12.34 -23.63 51.15
C ILE A 119 11.25 -23.57 52.22
N VAL A 120 10.11 -22.94 51.91
CA VAL A 120 9.04 -22.67 52.86
C VAL A 120 8.04 -23.83 52.98
N ASP A 121 8.03 -24.76 52.03
CA ASP A 121 7.03 -25.82 51.95
C ASP A 121 7.53 -27.13 52.61
N PRO A 122 7.02 -27.52 53.79
CA PRO A 122 7.55 -28.66 54.56
C PRO A 122 7.13 -30.04 54.02
N THR A 123 6.40 -30.10 52.89
CA THR A 123 5.83 -31.35 52.36
C THR A 123 6.69 -32.08 51.32
N ASP A 124 7.90 -31.60 51.00
CA ASP A 124 8.76 -32.18 49.95
C ASP A 124 9.98 -32.99 50.49
N ASP A 125 9.93 -33.44 51.74
CA ASP A 125 10.90 -34.41 52.30
C ASP A 125 10.48 -35.86 51.96
N ASN A 126 10.33 -36.15 50.67
CA ASN A 126 10.33 -37.52 50.15
C ASN A 126 11.09 -37.55 48.83
N GLY A 127 12.41 -37.64 48.98
CA GLY A 127 13.32 -37.87 47.88
C GLY A 127 12.93 -39.08 47.04
N LYS A 128 12.83 -38.82 45.74
CA LYS A 128 13.33 -39.72 44.69
C LYS A 128 14.14 -38.92 43.71
#